data_AF-A0A940QHA3-F1
#
_entry.id   AF-A0A940QHA3-F1
#
_cell.length_a   1.000
_cell.length_b   1.000
_cell.length_c   1.000
_cell.angle_alpha   90.00
_cell.angle_beta   90.00
_cell.angle_gamma   90.00
#
_symmetry.space_group_name_H-M   'P 1'
#
loop_
_entity.id
_entity.type
_entity.pdbx_description
1 polymer ?
#
loop_
_entity_poly.entity_id
_entity_poly.type
_entity_poly.pdbx_seq_one_letter_code
_entity_poly.pdbx_strand_id
1 'polypeptide(L)'
;MGIIELLLLAVGLSMDAFAVSVCKGLAMGDVKLRHMLMCGAWFGGFQALMPMIGYLLGAAFENVISAVSSWIAFGLLVLIGGVFGTKYKTKAEVAGGVILILIGFKILLEHFGIL
;
A
#
# COMPACT_ATOMS: atom_id res chain seq x y z
N MET A 1 -5.15 17.18 -8.55
CA MET A 1 -5.22 15.71 -8.69
C MET A 1 -5.79 15.36 -10.04
N GLY A 2 -5.08 14.56 -10.83
CA GLY A 2 -5.60 14.03 -12.09
C GLY A 2 -6.66 12.95 -11.84
N ILE A 3 -7.53 12.72 -12.83
CA ILE A 3 -8.52 11.62 -12.78
C ILE A 3 -7.84 10.26 -12.49
N ILE A 4 -6.64 10.06 -13.04
CA ILE A 4 -5.86 8.83 -12.91
C ILE A 4 -5.36 8.64 -11.47
N GLU A 5 -4.91 9.69 -10.79
CA GLU A 5 -4.45 9.62 -9.40
C GLU A 5 -5.61 9.29 -8.46
N LEU A 6 -6.76 9.92 -8.68
CA LEU A 6 -8.00 9.67 -7.93
C LEU A 6 -8.47 8.21 -8.11
N LEU A 7 -8.38 7.71 -9.34
CA LEU A 7 -8.69 6.31 -9.65
C LEU A 7 -7.71 5.35 -8.96
N LEU A 8 -6.41 5.62 -9.04
CA LEU A 8 -5.37 4.82 -8.36
C LEU A 8 -5.55 4.81 -6.84
N LEU A 9 -5.86 5.96 -6.24
CA LEU A 9 -6.15 6.08 -4.81
C LEU A 9 -7.42 5.31 -4.43
N ALA A 10 -8.48 5.42 -5.21
CA ALA A 10 -9.73 4.71 -4.96
C ALA A 10 -9.54 3.18 -5.06
N VAL A 11 -8.84 2.71 -6.09
CA VAL A 11 -8.54 1.27 -6.26
C VAL A 11 -7.66 0.77 -5.12
N GLY A 12 -6.57 1.48 -4.79
CA GLY A 12 -5.69 1.13 -3.68
C GLY A 12 -6.42 1.08 -2.34
N LEU A 13 -7.24 2.08 -2.05
CA LEU A 13 -8.02 2.16 -0.81
C LEU A 13 -9.11 1.08 -0.73
N SER A 14 -9.66 0.62 -1.86
CA SER A 14 -10.66 -0.45 -1.86
C SER A 14 -10.07 -1.86 -1.65
N MET A 15 -8.78 -2.04 -1.90
CA MET A 15 -8.10 -3.34 -1.90
C MET A 15 -8.15 -4.03 -0.52
N ASP A 16 -8.12 -3.26 0.57
CA ASP A 16 -8.23 -3.80 1.94
C ASP A 16 -9.61 -4.41 2.23
N ALA A 17 -10.69 -3.73 1.83
CA ALA A 17 -12.06 -4.22 2.03
C ALA A 17 -12.37 -5.44 1.13
N PHE A 18 -11.83 -5.44 -0.09
CA PHE A 18 -11.95 -6.55 -1.02
C PHE A 18 -11.25 -7.81 -0.49
N ALA A 19 -10.02 -7.69 0.00
CA ALA A 19 -9.26 -8.81 0.56
C ALA A 19 -10.02 -9.50 1.71
N VAL A 20 -10.58 -8.72 2.65
CA VAL A 20 -11.35 -9.27 3.77
C VAL A 20 -12.63 -9.95 3.31
N SER A 21 -13.33 -9.40 2.32
CA SER A 21 -14.55 -10.01 1.76
C SER A 21 -14.25 -11.36 1.10
N VAL A 22 -13.16 -11.45 0.34
CA VAL A 22 -12.75 -12.70 -0.32
C VAL A 22 -12.29 -13.73 0.71
N CYS A 23 -11.43 -13.36 1.67
CA CYS A 23 -10.98 -14.26 2.72
C CYS A 23 -12.14 -14.79 3.57
N LYS A 24 -13.10 -13.93 3.95
CA LYS A 24 -14.26 -14.35 4.74
C LYS A 24 -15.26 -15.16 3.92
N GLY A 25 -15.38 -14.88 2.63
CA GLY A 25 -16.22 -15.66 1.69
C GLY A 25 -15.67 -17.06 1.39
N LEU A 26 -14.35 -17.22 1.36
CA LEU A 26 -13.70 -18.52 1.15
C LEU A 26 -13.62 -19.36 2.44
N ALA A 27 -13.52 -18.73 3.61
CA ALA A 27 -13.35 -19.43 4.88
C ALA A 27 -14.66 -19.87 5.56
N MET A 28 -15.82 -19.33 5.16
CA MET A 28 -17.11 -19.59 5.81
C MET A 28 -18.05 -20.33 4.85
N GLY A 29 -18.36 -21.60 5.15
CA GLY A 29 -19.33 -22.40 4.40
C GLY A 29 -20.80 -21.95 4.53
N ASP A 30 -21.14 -21.22 5.60
CA ASP A 30 -22.47 -20.67 5.88
C ASP A 30 -22.42 -19.14 6.05
N VAL A 31 -22.41 -18.42 4.94
CA VAL A 31 -22.43 -16.95 4.95
C VAL A 31 -23.84 -16.42 5.27
N LYS A 32 -24.14 -16.24 6.56
CA LYS A 32 -25.32 -15.47 6.99
C LYS A 32 -25.14 -13.99 6.63
N LEU A 33 -26.11 -13.42 5.91
CA LEU A 33 -26.16 -12.02 5.46
C LEU A 33 -25.80 -10.99 6.57
N ARG A 34 -26.18 -11.29 7.82
CA ARG A 34 -25.87 -10.45 8.99
C ARG A 34 -24.36 -10.28 9.24
N HIS A 35 -23.54 -11.31 9.03
CA HIS A 35 -22.09 -11.25 9.25
C HIS A 35 -21.33 -10.54 8.12
N MET A 36 -21.87 -10.56 6.90
CA MET A 36 -21.36 -9.77 5.79
C MET A 36 -21.68 -8.29 5.98
N LEU A 37 -22.92 -7.97 6.36
CA LEU A 37 -23.33 -6.60 6.64
C LEU A 37 -22.56 -5.97 7.81
N MET A 38 -22.34 -6.72 8.91
CA MET A 38 -21.52 -6.21 10.02
C MET A 38 -20.06 -5.97 9.60
N CYS A 39 -19.46 -6.84 8.78
CA CYS A 39 -18.10 -6.61 8.29
C CYS A 39 -18.03 -5.42 7.35
N GLY A 40 -18.94 -5.29 6.38
CA GLY A 40 -18.96 -4.15 5.47
C GLY A 40 -19.19 -2.83 6.20
N ALA A 41 -20.09 -2.79 7.18
CA ALA A 41 -20.36 -1.60 7.98
C ALA A 41 -19.15 -1.17 8.83
N TRP A 42 -18.46 -2.13 9.45
CA TRP A 42 -17.27 -1.83 10.24
C TRP A 42 -16.09 -1.40 9.36
N PHE A 43 -15.78 -2.16 8.30
CA PHE A 43 -14.67 -1.81 7.42
C PHE A 43 -14.92 -0.52 6.65
N GLY A 44 -16.08 -0.34 6.02
CA GLY A 44 -16.41 0.89 5.31
C GLY A 44 -16.54 2.10 6.23
N GLY A 45 -17.10 1.92 7.42
CA GLY A 45 -17.20 2.96 8.45
C GLY A 45 -15.82 3.44 8.87
N PHE A 46 -14.93 2.54 9.28
CA PHE A 46 -13.56 2.90 9.69
C PHE A 46 -12.71 3.41 8.51
N GLN A 47 -12.91 2.90 7.28
CA GLN A 47 -12.22 3.38 6.07
C GLN A 47 -12.56 4.84 5.75
N ALA A 48 -13.79 5.28 6.02
CA ALA A 48 -14.21 6.67 5.82
C ALA A 48 -13.80 7.55 7.02
N LEU A 49 -13.85 7.00 8.24
CA LEU A 49 -13.55 7.73 9.48
C LEU A 49 -12.06 8.13 9.55
N MET A 50 -11.14 7.25 9.13
CA MET A 50 -9.70 7.52 9.17
C MET A 50 -9.28 8.73 8.31
N PRO A 51 -9.60 8.81 7.00
CA PRO A 51 -9.31 10.00 6.18
C PRO A 51 -10.03 11.26 6.69
N MET A 52 -11.26 11.12 7.21
CA MET A 52 -12.02 12.25 7.73
C MET A 52 -11.36 12.86 8.97
N ILE A 53 -10.90 12.03 9.91
CA ILE A 53 -10.11 12.49 11.06
C ILE A 53 -8.80 13.12 10.60
N GLY A 54 -8.10 12.51 9.65
CA GLY A 54 -6.84 13.04 9.10
C GLY A 54 -7.04 14.42 8.46
N TYR A 55 -8.14 14.62 7.73
CA TYR A 55 -8.49 15.91 7.14
C TYR A 55 -8.80 16.97 8.20
N LEU A 56 -9.61 16.63 9.21
CA LEU A 56 -9.99 17.57 10.28
C LEU A 56 -8.80 17.98 11.15
N LEU A 57 -7.97 17.02 11.56
CA LEU A 57 -6.75 17.30 12.34
C LEU A 57 -5.70 18.05 11.50
N GLY A 58 -5.56 17.70 10.22
CA GLY A 58 -4.64 18.40 9.32
C GLY A 58 -5.03 19.85 9.07
N ALA A 59 -6.33 20.11 8.88
CA ALA A 59 -6.86 21.47 8.70
C ALA A 59 -6.74 22.33 9.97
N ALA A 60 -6.84 21.75 11.16
CA ALA A 60 -6.74 22.49 12.42
C ALA A 60 -5.30 22.91 12.79
N PHE A 61 -4.27 22.23 12.25
CA PHE A 61 -2.87 22.40 12.66
C PHE A 61 -1.92 22.70 11.50
N GLU A 62 -2.44 23.24 10.39
CA GLU A 62 -1.71 23.48 9.13
C GLU A 62 -0.34 24.17 9.32
N ASN A 63 -0.27 25.16 10.21
CA ASN A 63 0.95 25.95 10.45
C ASN A 63 2.06 25.19 11.22
N VAL A 64 1.71 24.26 12.11
CA VAL A 64 2.70 23.47 12.89
C VAL A 64 3.04 22.17 12.16
N ILE A 65 2.07 21.58 11.45
CA ILE A 65 2.26 20.34 10.70
C ILE A 65 3.17 20.53 9.48
N SER A 66 3.15 21.69 8.81
CA SER A 66 3.91 21.88 7.56
C SER A 66 5.44 21.72 7.75
N ALA A 67 6.00 22.23 8.85
CA ALA A 67 7.42 22.07 9.17
C ALA A 67 7.76 20.71 9.81
N VAL A 68 6.88 20.19 10.66
CA VAL A 68 7.13 18.98 11.46
C VAL A 68 6.86 17.70 10.67
N SER A 69 5.91 17.71 9.73
CA SER A 69 5.52 16.52 8.93
C SER A 69 6.69 15.92 8.15
N SER A 70 7.56 16.73 7.54
CA SER A 70 8.75 16.23 6.83
C SER A 70 9.74 15.53 7.77
N TRP A 71 9.96 16.06 8.98
CA TRP A 71 10.86 15.43 9.96
C TRP A 71 10.27 14.15 10.54
N ILE A 72 8.96 14.13 10.81
CA ILE A 72 8.25 12.92 11.27
C ILE A 72 8.24 11.85 10.17
N ALA A 73 7.94 12.22 8.92
CA ALA A 73 7.96 11.30 7.79
C ALA A 73 9.36 10.69 7.61
N PHE A 74 10.41 11.49 7.70
CA PHE A 74 11.79 11.01 7.62
C PHE A 74 12.12 10.03 8.76
N GLY A 75 11.80 10.38 10.01
CA GLY A 75 12.02 9.48 11.15
C GLY A 75 11.27 8.16 11.04
N LEU A 76 10.00 8.21 10.62
CA LEU A 76 9.17 7.02 10.42
C LEU A 76 9.69 6.15 9.27
N LEU A 77 10.13 6.77 8.17
CA LEU A 77 10.66 6.07 6.99
C LEU A 77 12.01 5.42 7.27
N VAL A 78 12.87 6.05 8.08
CA VAL A 78 14.11 5.44 8.60
C VAL A 78 13.79 4.26 9.52
N LEU A 79 12.78 4.36 10.37
CA LEU A 79 12.41 3.29 11.30
C LEU A 79 11.80 2.09 10.55
N ILE A 80 10.85 2.33 9.65
CA ILE A 80 10.27 1.29 8.79
C ILE A 80 11.35 0.69 7.90
N GLY A 81 12.18 1.52 7.25
CA GLY A 81 13.28 1.08 6.40
C GLY A 81 14.36 0.31 7.17
N GLY A 82 14.65 0.66 8.42
CA GLY A 82 15.55 -0.08 9.30
C GLY A 82 14.98 -1.44 9.72
N VAL A 83 13.71 -1.49 10.11
CA VAL A 83 13.03 -2.74 10.53
C VAL A 83 12.83 -3.69 9.33
N PHE A 84 12.37 -3.19 8.19
CA PHE A 84 12.24 -4.00 6.97
C PHE A 84 13.61 -4.33 6.37
N GLY A 85 14.54 -3.38 6.35
CA GLY A 85 15.88 -3.55 5.79
C GLY A 85 16.70 -4.58 6.55
N THR A 86 16.59 -4.65 7.88
CA THR A 86 17.26 -5.67 8.69
C THR A 86 16.66 -7.07 8.50
N LYS A 87 15.34 -7.16 8.23
CA LYS A 87 14.64 -8.45 8.09
C LYS A 87 14.65 -9.01 6.66
N TYR A 88 14.73 -8.16 5.63
CA TYR A 88 14.60 -8.56 4.22
C TYR A 88 15.86 -8.33 3.36
N LYS A 89 16.97 -7.85 3.93
CA LYS A 89 18.23 -7.54 3.22
C LYS A 89 18.64 -8.63 2.22
N THR A 90 18.70 -9.88 2.67
CA THR A 90 19.14 -11.02 1.84
C THR A 90 18.16 -11.38 0.72
N LYS A 91 16.84 -11.24 0.92
CA LYS A 91 15.85 -11.56 -0.12
C LYS A 91 15.74 -10.45 -1.17
N ALA A 92 15.84 -9.19 -0.76
CA ALA A 92 15.81 -8.05 -1.65
C ALA A 92 17.07 -7.97 -2.54
N GLU A 93 18.24 -8.32 -1.99
CA GLU A 93 19.51 -8.36 -2.75
C GLU A 93 19.52 -9.47 -3.80
N VAL A 94 19.02 -10.67 -3.47
CA VAL A 94 18.88 -11.77 -4.44
C VAL A 94 17.87 -11.42 -5.53
N ALA A 95 16.72 -10.84 -5.19
CA ALA A 95 15.73 -10.42 -6.18
C ALA A 95 16.26 -9.31 -7.10
N GLY A 96 16.97 -8.33 -6.54
CA GLY A 96 17.63 -7.27 -7.31
C GLY A 96 18.71 -7.81 -8.24
N GLY A 97 19.52 -8.77 -7.77
CA GLY A 97 20.54 -9.44 -8.58
C GLY A 97 19.95 -10.21 -9.76
N VAL A 98 18.83 -10.91 -9.56
CA VAL A 98 18.12 -11.61 -10.65
C VAL A 98 17.58 -10.62 -11.68
N ILE A 99 17.00 -9.50 -11.25
CA ILE A 99 16.51 -8.45 -12.16
C ILE A 99 17.67 -7.84 -12.98
N LEU A 100 18.82 -7.59 -12.36
CA LEU A 100 20.02 -7.08 -13.03
C LEU A 100 20.56 -8.07 -14.07
N ILE A 101 20.59 -9.36 -13.75
CA ILE A 101 20.98 -10.41 -14.71
C ILE A 101 20.01 -10.46 -15.89
N LEU A 102 18.70 -10.37 -15.63
CA LEU A 102 17.67 -10.37 -16.68
C LEU A 102 17.75 -9.13 -17.59
N ILE A 103 17.98 -7.94 -17.03
CA ILE A 103 18.17 -6.71 -17.81
C ILE A 103 19.46 -6.82 -18.65
N GLY A 104 20.56 -7.27 -18.05
CA GLY A 104 21.83 -7.45 -18.76
C GLY A 104 21.72 -8.46 -19.90
N PHE A 105 21.03 -9.58 -19.66
CA PHE A 105 20.75 -10.58 -20.69
C PHE A 105 19.83 -10.04 -21.79
N LYS A 106 18.82 -9.25 -21.44
CA LYS A 106 17.95 -8.57 -22.42
C LYS A 106 18.74 -7.62 -23.32
N ILE A 107 19.64 -6.81 -22.75
CA ILE A 107 20.51 -5.90 -23.51
C ILE A 107 21.46 -6.67 -24.44
N LEU A 108 22.01 -7.80 -23.98
CA LEU A 108 22.89 -8.64 -24.80
C LEU A 108 22.16 -9.24 -26.02
N LEU A 109 20.91 -9.68 -25.82
CA LEU A 109 20.05 -10.19 -26.90
C LEU A 109 19.63 -9.10 -27.90
N GLU A 110 19.35 -7.90 -27.40
CA GLU A 110 19.03 -6.72 -28.21
C GLU A 110 20.26 -6.26 -29.04
N HIS A 111 21.47 -6.41 -28.50
CA HIS A 111 22.71 -6.06 -29.22
C HIS A 111 23.13 -7.12 -30.26
N PHE A 112 22.79 -8.40 -30.06
CA PHE A 112 23.05 -9.47 -31.03
C PHE A 112 21.97 -9.58 -32.13
N GLY A 113 20.98 -8.69 -32.14
CA GLY A 113 20.02 -8.53 -33.25
C GLY A 113 19.01 -9.66 -33.40
N ILE A 114 18.67 -10.35 -32.31
CA ILE A 114 17.72 -11.49 -32.30
C ILE A 114 16.29 -11.02 -31.93
N LEU A 115 16.10 -9.76 -31.51
CA LEU A 115 14.83 -9.09 -31.22
C LEU A 115 14.83 -7.68 -31.81
#